data_AF-A0A183PJA5-F1
#
_entry.id   AF-A0A183PJA5-F1
#
_cell.length_a   1.000
_cell.length_b   1.000
_cell.length_c   1.000
_cell.angle_alpha   90.00
_cell.angle_beta   90.00
_cell.angle_gamma   90.00
#
_symmetry.space_group_name_H-M   'P 1'
#
loop_
_entity.id
_entity.type
_entity.pdbx_description
1 polymer ?
#
loop_
_entity_poly.entity_id
_entity_poly.type
_entity_poly.pdbx_seq_one_letter_code
_entity_poly.pdbx_strand_id
1 'polypeptide(L)'
;MKSILTDHMRLKLDKGDKHLTESTEKRITNAFRDLLKMIDNSTYSCPRPRGPYLPHMYDLSKIHKQDIPLRTMLSIVNSPYHIAARWLADKLKPDHQRLATQT
;
A
#
# COMPACT_ATOMS: atom_id res chain seq x y z
N MET A 1 18.67 -12.23 28.52
CA MET A 1 17.99 -11.69 27.31
C MET A 1 16.76 -10.91 27.77
N LYS A 2 16.94 -9.65 28.20
CA LYS A 2 15.79 -8.78 28.49
C LYS A 2 15.17 -8.42 27.14
N SER A 3 13.90 -8.75 27.02
CA SER A 3 13.13 -8.86 25.78
C SER A 3 13.23 -7.61 24.91
N ILE A 4 13.71 -7.79 23.67
CA ILE A 4 13.58 -6.82 22.58
C ILE A 4 12.11 -6.34 22.48
N LEU A 5 11.16 -7.21 22.86
CA LEU A 5 9.72 -6.97 22.92
C LEU A 5 9.23 -6.02 24.02
N THR A 6 10.05 -5.66 25.02
CA THR A 6 9.68 -4.71 26.10
C THR A 6 10.23 -3.29 25.89
N ASP A 7 10.89 -3.03 24.76
CA ASP A 7 11.42 -1.70 24.44
C ASP A 7 10.28 -0.76 23.98
N HIS A 8 9.55 -0.23 24.96
CA HIS A 8 8.47 0.74 24.76
C HIS A 8 8.94 2.09 24.20
N MET A 9 10.26 2.34 24.15
CA MET A 9 10.82 3.55 23.53
C MET A 9 10.96 3.39 22.02
N ARG A 10 11.27 2.19 21.54
CA ARG A 10 11.37 1.87 20.10
C ARG A 10 10.05 1.48 19.46
N LEU A 11 9.15 0.84 20.22
CA LEU A 11 7.83 0.41 19.76
C LEU A 11 6.73 1.42 20.12
N LYS A 12 6.95 2.70 19.80
CA LYS A 12 5.87 3.68 19.88
C LYS A 12 4.94 3.46 18.69
N LEU A 13 3.71 3.01 18.96
CA LEU A 13 2.61 3.16 18.01
C LEU A 13 2.35 4.67 17.90
N ASP A 14 2.87 5.30 16.85
CA ASP A 14 2.63 6.71 16.64
C ASP A 14 1.12 6.91 16.37
N LYS A 15 0.45 7.54 17.33
CA LYS A 15 -0.97 7.89 17.21
C LYS A 15 -1.15 9.15 16.36
N GLY A 16 -0.06 9.82 15.95
CA GLY A 16 -0.04 11.03 15.13
C GLY A 16 -0.22 10.82 13.62
N ASP A 17 0.06 9.62 13.11
CA ASP A 17 0.15 9.36 11.66
C ASP A 17 -1.19 9.25 10.91
N LYS A 18 -2.33 9.41 11.59
CA LYS A 18 -3.64 9.56 10.94
C LYS A 18 -3.59 10.68 9.89
N HIS A 19 -2.86 11.76 10.16
CA HIS A 19 -2.74 12.91 9.26
C HIS A 19 -2.05 12.58 7.92
N LEU A 20 -1.05 11.70 7.91
CA LEU A 20 -0.30 11.36 6.69
C LEU A 20 -1.12 10.50 5.72
N THR A 21 -1.88 9.55 6.25
CA THR A 21 -2.77 8.70 5.43
C THR A 21 -3.89 9.55 4.84
N GLU A 22 -4.52 10.39 5.66
CA GLU A 22 -5.60 11.26 5.23
C GLU A 22 -5.12 12.28 4.18
N SER A 23 -3.93 12.86 4.36
CA SER A 23 -3.31 13.74 3.37
C SER A 23 -3.03 13.02 2.05
N THR A 24 -2.53 11.79 2.11
CA THR A 24 -2.26 10.96 0.93
C THR A 24 -3.55 10.61 0.20
N GLU A 25 -4.59 10.19 0.94
CA GLU A 25 -5.92 9.94 0.39
C GLU A 25 -6.49 11.18 -0.29
N LYS A 26 -6.36 12.35 0.32
CA LYS A 26 -6.80 13.63 -0.27
C LYS A 26 -6.06 13.92 -1.57
N ARG A 27 -4.73 13.75 -1.61
CA ARG A 27 -3.93 13.94 -2.83
C ARG A 27 -4.37 13.01 -3.96
N ILE A 28 -4.54 11.72 -3.64
CA ILE A 28 -4.99 10.70 -4.60
C ILE A 28 -6.40 11.01 -5.09
N THR A 29 -7.32 11.38 -4.18
CA THR A 29 -8.70 11.73 -4.51
C THR A 29 -8.76 12.97 -5.40
N ASN A 30 -7.94 13.99 -5.15
CA ASN A 30 -7.87 15.19 -5.98
C ASN A 30 -7.36 14.87 -7.39
N ALA A 31 -6.29 14.07 -7.50
CA ALA A 31 -5.78 13.64 -8.80
C ALA A 31 -6.84 12.85 -9.59
N PHE A 32 -7.58 11.95 -8.93
CA PHE A 32 -8.69 11.26 -9.57
C PHE A 32 -9.85 12.20 -9.94
N ARG A 33 -10.12 13.24 -9.15
CA ARG A 33 -11.15 14.24 -9.45
C ARG A 33 -10.82 15.05 -10.71
N ASP A 34 -9.54 15.34 -10.93
CA ASP A 34 -9.09 15.99 -12.16
C ASP A 34 -9.25 15.06 -13.37
N LEU A 35 -8.94 13.77 -13.18
CA LEU A 35 -9.18 12.73 -14.20
C LEU A 35 -10.67 12.45 -14.46
N LEU A 36 -11.56 12.73 -13.49
CA LEU A 36 -13.02 12.60 -13.64
C LEU A 36 -13.57 13.42 -14.82
N LYS A 37 -12.88 14.49 -15.21
CA LYS A 37 -13.26 15.29 -16.39
C LYS A 37 -13.15 14.50 -17.70
N MET A 38 -12.41 13.39 -17.69
CA MET A 38 -12.12 12.56 -18.87
C MET A 38 -12.66 11.12 -18.74
N ILE A 39 -13.08 10.71 -17.54
CA ILE A 39 -13.45 9.33 -17.21
C ILE A 39 -14.87 9.29 -16.64
N ASP A 40 -15.63 8.25 -16.99
CA ASP A 40 -16.99 8.04 -16.45
C ASP A 40 -17.01 7.87 -14.91
N ASN A 41 -18.10 8.32 -14.29
CA ASN A 41 -18.28 8.31 -12.85
C ASN A 41 -18.26 6.89 -12.25
N SER A 42 -18.75 5.89 -12.99
CA SER A 42 -18.66 4.49 -12.56
C SER A 42 -17.21 4.03 -12.40
N THR A 43 -16.35 4.46 -13.33
CA THR A 43 -14.94 4.07 -13.39
C THR A 43 -14.12 4.80 -12.31
N TYR A 44 -14.52 6.01 -11.93
CA TYR A 44 -13.91 6.76 -10.83
C TYR A 44 -14.22 6.22 -9.44
N SER A 45 -15.42 5.68 -9.23
CA SER A 45 -15.83 5.18 -7.92
C SER A 45 -15.01 3.98 -7.42
N CYS A 46 -14.36 3.27 -8.36
CA CYS A 46 -13.67 2.01 -8.13
C CYS A 46 -12.26 2.14 -7.53
N PRO A 47 -11.34 2.99 -8.06
CA PRO A 47 -10.00 3.16 -7.48
C PRO A 47 -9.95 4.09 -6.26
N ARG A 48 -11.06 4.76 -5.91
CA ARG A 48 -11.09 5.72 -4.81
C ARG A 48 -10.82 5.02 -3.47
N PRO A 49 -9.76 5.40 -2.72
CA PRO A 49 -9.52 4.83 -1.41
C PRO A 49 -10.67 5.17 -0.45
N ARG A 50 -11.17 4.18 0.30
CA ARG A 50 -12.19 4.37 1.35
C ARG A 50 -11.71 3.73 2.65
N GLY A 51 -11.22 4.54 3.58
CA GLY A 51 -10.69 4.06 4.87
C GLY A 51 -9.54 3.07 4.76
N PRO A 52 -8.48 3.37 3.98
CA PRO A 52 -7.32 2.50 3.87
C PRO A 52 -6.51 2.43 5.17
N TYR A 53 -5.72 1.36 5.29
CA TYR A 53 -4.82 1.18 6.42
C TYR A 53 -3.44 1.79 6.14
N LEU A 54 -2.78 2.23 7.22
CA LEU A 54 -1.37 2.58 7.15
C LEU A 54 -0.55 1.37 6.68
N PRO A 55 0.41 1.54 5.74
CA PRO A 55 1.40 0.52 5.48
C PRO A 55 2.09 0.10 6.78
N HIS A 56 2.12 -1.21 7.03
CA HIS A 56 2.71 -1.74 8.26
C HIS A 56 4.03 -2.45 7.95
N MET A 57 5.11 -1.98 8.57
CA MET A 57 6.40 -2.67 8.56
C MET A 57 6.41 -3.75 9.62
N TYR A 58 6.81 -4.95 9.22
CA TYR A 58 7.07 -6.07 10.12
C TYR A 58 8.39 -6.74 9.74
N ASP A 59 9.03 -7.36 10.72
CA ASP A 59 10.27 -8.07 10.50
C ASP A 59 10.01 -9.58 10.40
N LEU A 60 10.59 -10.21 9.38
CA LEU A 60 10.56 -11.65 9.20
C LEU A 60 11.96 -12.23 9.41
N SER A 61 12.09 -13.17 10.33
CA SER A 61 13.38 -13.78 10.66
C SER A 61 13.98 -14.54 9.48
N LYS A 62 15.25 -14.27 9.17
CA LYS A 62 15.99 -15.01 8.14
C LYS A 62 16.83 -16.10 8.78
N ILE A 63 16.15 -17.17 9.20
CA ILE A 63 16.74 -18.32 9.93
C ILE A 63 17.93 -19.01 9.24
N HIS A 64 18.15 -18.77 7.95
CA HIS A 64 19.21 -19.40 7.15
C HIS A 64 20.45 -18.53 6.92
N LYS A 65 20.49 -17.29 7.43
CA LYS A 65 21.67 -16.40 7.29
C LYS A 65 22.24 -16.09 8.66
N GLN A 66 23.48 -16.51 8.88
CA GLN A 66 24.26 -16.07 10.03
C GLN A 66 24.46 -14.54 9.91
N ASP A 67 24.32 -13.84 11.03
CA ASP A 67 24.49 -12.38 11.17
C ASP A 67 23.44 -11.45 10.52
N ILE A 68 22.43 -11.99 9.83
CA ILE A 68 21.27 -11.20 9.34
C ILE A 68 19.99 -11.74 9.97
N PRO A 69 19.65 -11.31 11.19
CA PRO A 69 18.57 -11.94 11.94
C PRO A 69 17.18 -11.64 11.37
N LEU A 70 16.98 -10.48 10.71
CA LEU A 70 15.67 -9.98 10.31
C LEU A 70 15.66 -9.43 8.86
N ARG A 71 14.61 -9.74 8.12
CA ARG A 71 14.22 -9.06 6.87
C ARG A 71 13.03 -8.17 7.17
N THR A 72 13.23 -6.87 7.13
CA THR A 72 12.12 -5.92 7.18
C THR A 72 11.28 -6.04 5.91
N MET A 73 9.98 -6.20 6.07
CA MET A 73 9.00 -6.26 5.00
C MET A 73 7.94 -5.19 5.23
N LEU A 74 7.62 -4.43 4.20
CA LEU A 74 6.55 -3.44 4.22
C LEU A 74 5.28 -4.06 3.63
N SER A 75 4.27 -4.31 4.46
CA SER A 75 2.93 -4.64 3.97
C SER A 75 2.22 -3.36 3.55
N ILE A 76 1.97 -3.22 2.26
CA ILE A 76 1.15 -2.14 1.70
C ILE A 76 -0.28 -2.59 1.43
N VAL A 77 -0.68 -3.79 1.86
CA VAL A 77 -2.01 -4.34 1.60
C VAL A 77 -3.08 -3.43 2.22
N ASN A 78 -4.12 -3.13 1.45
CA ASN A 78 -5.20 -2.20 1.82
C ASN A 78 -4.77 -0.76 2.16
N SER A 79 -3.52 -0.40 1.83
CA SER A 79 -3.09 1.00 1.83
C SER A 79 -3.74 1.77 0.67
N PRO A 80 -3.77 3.12 0.70
CA PRO A 80 -4.33 3.90 -0.41
C PRO A 80 -3.64 3.59 -1.75
N TYR A 81 -2.35 3.22 -1.71
CA TYR A 81 -1.57 2.84 -2.88
C TYR A 81 -1.99 1.50 -3.47
N HIS A 82 -2.26 0.51 -2.62
CA HIS A 82 -2.62 -0.84 -3.06
C HIS A 82 -3.95 -0.86 -3.82
N ILE A 83 -4.94 -0.08 -3.38
CA ILE A 83 -6.25 -0.01 -4.04
C ILE A 83 -6.10 0.54 -5.47
N ALA A 84 -5.39 1.66 -5.62
CA ALA A 84 -5.15 2.27 -6.93
C ALA A 84 -4.33 1.36 -7.85
N ALA A 85 -3.27 0.73 -7.33
CA ALA A 85 -2.42 -0.17 -8.10
C ALA A 85 -3.16 -1.45 -8.54
N ARG A 86 -3.99 -2.03 -7.67
CA ARG A 86 -4.81 -3.20 -8.01
C ARG A 86 -5.80 -2.86 -9.12
N TRP A 87 -6.52 -1.74 -8.99
CA TRP A 87 -7.45 -1.30 -10.03
C TRP A 87 -6.76 -1.12 -11.39
N LEU A 88 -5.58 -0.48 -11.39
CA LEU A 88 -4.80 -0.29 -12.61
C LEU A 88 -4.36 -1.63 -13.21
N ALA A 89 -3.88 -2.56 -12.40
CA ALA A 89 -3.50 -3.90 -12.83
C ALA A 89 -4.67 -4.67 -13.44
N ASP A 90 -5.86 -4.58 -12.84
CA ASP A 90 -7.07 -5.23 -13.36
C ASP A 90 -7.49 -4.64 -14.73
N LYS A 91 -7.29 -3.34 -14.94
CA LYS A 91 -7.54 -2.70 -16.24
C LYS A 91 -6.53 -3.07 -17.32
N LEU A 92 -5.26 -3.25 -16.95
CA LEU A 92 -4.18 -3.61 -17.88
C LEU A 92 -4.08 -5.12 -18.15
N LYS A 93 -4.73 -5.94 -17.33
CA LYS A 93 -4.75 -7.41 -17.47
C LYS A 93 -5.08 -7.91 -18.89
N PRO A 94 -6.13 -7.43 -19.59
CA PRO A 94 -6.42 -7.89 -20.94
C PRO A 94 -5.30 -7.57 -21.93
N ASP A 95 -4.68 -6.39 -21.83
CA ASP A 95 -3.57 -6.01 -22.73
C ASP A 95 -2.32 -6.83 -22.46
N HIS A 96 -2.04 -7.12 -21.18
CA HIS A 96 -0.95 -8.02 -20.80
C HIS A 96 -1.14 -9.43 -21.36
N GLN A 97 -2.38 -9.96 -21.34
CA GLN A 97 -2.68 -11.27 -21.92
C GLN A 97 -2.50 -11.29 -23.45
N ARG A 98 -2.89 -10.21 -24.13
CA ARG A 98 -2.69 -10.06 -25.58
C ARG A 98 -1.20 -10.06 -25.94
N LEU A 99 -0.39 -9.32 -25.20
CA LEU A 99 1.06 -9.25 -25.42
C LEU A 99 1.76 -10.57 -25.11
N ALA A 100 1.37 -11.25 -24.03
CA ALA A 100 1.96 -12.53 -23.63
C ALA A 100 1.66 -13.67 -24.61
N THR A 101 0.59 -13.57 -25.40
CA THR A 101 0.23 -14.59 -26.41
C THR A 101 0.97 -14.39 -27.74
N GLN A 102 1.57 -13.23 -27.95
CA GLN A 102 2.31 -12.89 -29.18
C GLN A 102 3.81 -13.19 -29.10
N THR A 103 4.29 -13.69 -27.95
CA THR A 103 5.69 -14.10 -27.70
C THR A 103 5.76 -15.61 -27.66
#